data_AF-A0A3A9GIT4-F1
#
_entry.id   AF-A0A3A9GIT4-F1
#
_cell.length_a   1.000
_cell.length_b   1.000
_cell.length_c   1.000
_cell.angle_alpha   90.00
_cell.angle_beta   90.00
_cell.angle_gamma   90.00
#
_symmetry.space_group_name_H-M   'P 1'
#
loop_
_entity.id
_entity.type
_entity.pdbx_description
1 polymer ?
#
loop_
_entity_poly.entity_id
_entity_poly.type
_entity_poly.pdbx_seq_one_letter_code
_entity_poly.pdbx_strand_id
1 'polypeptide(L)'
;MNDNTITIFNHKKAGKEDVWNKTILHGVSVVSGVDKTVSANGTVVRKQILTIVIPVDVWEKEYVDPVQYEKLEDISSCFTLNPSNNSDFIVAGECEEEITGDYHVSDLKKDYGKCGIIAGVSDFTDTPRLKHFKVVCRCG
;
A
#
# COMPACT_ATOMS: atom_id res chain seq x y z
N MET A 1 -13.64 8.61 12.46
CA MET A 1 -12.38 8.04 12.97
C MET A 1 -11.49 7.81 11.77
N ASN A 2 -10.30 8.43 11.74
CA ASN A 2 -9.29 8.06 10.76
C ASN A 2 -8.61 6.79 11.29
N ASP A 3 -8.40 5.82 10.40
CA ASP A 3 -7.66 4.62 10.76
C ASP A 3 -6.19 5.02 10.98
N ASN A 4 -5.61 4.54 12.08
CA ASN A 4 -4.23 4.82 12.48
C ASN A 4 -3.29 3.63 12.23
N THR A 5 -3.80 2.62 11.54
CA THR A 5 -3.13 1.35 11.26
C THR A 5 -3.37 0.99 9.81
N ILE A 6 -2.36 0.43 9.15
CA ILE A 6 -2.48 -0.13 7.80
C ILE A 6 -1.82 -1.50 7.75
N THR A 7 -2.27 -2.33 6.83
CA THR A 7 -1.59 -3.56 6.44
C THR A 7 -1.15 -3.45 4.98
N ILE A 8 0.14 -3.59 4.75
CA ILE A 8 0.79 -3.59 3.43
C ILE A 8 1.02 -5.04 3.02
N PHE A 9 0.60 -5.38 1.81
CA PHE A 9 0.90 -6.63 1.13
C PHE A 9 1.82 -6.32 -0.06
N ASN A 10 3.11 -6.62 0.08
CA ASN A 10 4.08 -6.49 -1.00
C ASN A 10 4.10 -7.76 -1.85
N HIS A 11 3.91 -7.60 -3.15
CA HIS A 11 3.95 -8.70 -4.13
C HIS A 11 5.35 -8.84 -4.71
N LYS A 12 5.82 -10.08 -4.85
CA LYS A 12 7.07 -10.41 -5.52
C LYS A 12 6.96 -11.71 -6.29
N LYS A 13 7.66 -11.82 -7.42
CA LYS A 13 7.80 -13.10 -8.13
C LYS A 13 9.07 -13.84 -7.69
N ALA A 14 8.90 -15.05 -7.19
CA ALA A 14 9.99 -15.99 -6.94
C ALA A 14 9.96 -17.07 -8.04
N GLY A 15 10.60 -16.78 -9.18
CA GLY A 15 10.53 -17.64 -10.36
C GLY A 15 9.13 -17.66 -10.98
N LYS A 16 8.39 -18.75 -10.81
CA LYS A 16 7.01 -18.91 -11.30
C LYS A 16 5.94 -18.70 -10.23
N GLU A 17 6.36 -18.57 -8.98
CA GLU A 17 5.46 -18.45 -7.84
C GLU A 17 5.31 -16.98 -7.43
N ASP A 18 4.09 -16.63 -7.02
CA ASP A 18 3.78 -15.33 -6.44
C ASP A 18 3.97 -15.42 -4.92
N VAL A 19 4.84 -14.55 -4.39
CA VAL A 19 5.12 -14.44 -2.97
C VAL A 19 4.55 -13.13 -2.46
N TRP A 20 3.87 -13.20 -1.32
CA TRP A 20 3.28 -12.04 -0.66
C TRP A 20 3.91 -11.86 0.71
N ASN A 21 4.40 -10.66 0.99
CA ASN A 21 4.94 -10.29 2.29
C ASN A 21 4.01 -9.28 2.96
N LYS A 22 3.54 -9.63 4.16
CA LYS A 22 2.63 -8.81 4.97
C LYS A 22 3.41 -7.97 5.97
N THR A 23 3.06 -6.68 6.05
CA THR A 23 3.62 -5.75 7.03
C THR A 23 2.51 -4.90 7.62
N ILE A 24 2.34 -4.94 8.94
CA ILE A 24 1.37 -4.10 9.67
C ILE A 24 2.13 -2.89 10.20
N LEU A 25 1.60 -1.68 9.97
CA LEU A 25 2.17 -0.44 10.48
C LEU A 25 1.14 0.31 11.32
N HIS A 26 1.53 0.67 12.54
CA HIS A 26 0.75 1.46 13.48
C HIS A 26 1.16 2.95 13.44
N GLY A 27 0.35 3.85 13.98
CA GLY A 27 0.71 5.28 14.06
C GLY A 27 0.69 6.03 12.71
N VAL A 28 0.05 5.48 11.69
CA VAL A 28 -0.13 6.13 10.40
C VAL A 28 -1.36 7.04 10.39
N SER A 29 -1.55 7.81 9.31
CA SER A 29 -2.80 8.56 9.09
C SER A 29 -3.42 8.18 7.77
N VAL A 30 -4.63 7.60 7.81
CA VAL A 30 -5.40 7.22 6.62
C VAL A 30 -6.54 8.20 6.38
N VAL A 31 -6.59 8.75 5.17
CA VAL A 31 -7.66 9.64 4.72
C VAL A 31 -8.29 9.09 3.45
N SER A 32 -9.60 8.84 3.49
CA SER A 32 -10.39 8.50 2.30
C SER A 32 -10.77 9.75 1.53
N GLY A 33 -10.60 9.72 0.21
CA GLY A 33 -10.97 10.81 -0.69
C GLY A 33 -11.53 10.31 -2.01
N VAL A 34 -11.92 11.24 -2.87
CA VAL A 34 -12.41 10.93 -4.23
C VAL A 34 -11.59 11.72 -5.23
N ASP A 35 -10.91 11.02 -6.12
CA ASP A 35 -10.30 11.62 -7.30
C ASP A 35 -11.35 11.79 -8.39
N LYS A 36 -11.44 13.00 -8.96
CA LYS A 36 -12.42 13.36 -9.98
C LYS A 36 -11.69 13.62 -11.27
N THR A 37 -11.92 12.76 -12.26
CA THR A 37 -11.37 12.92 -13.60
C THR A 37 -12.50 13.05 -14.61
N VAL A 38 -12.26 13.76 -15.71
CA VAL A 38 -13.20 13.84 -16.83
C VAL A 38 -12.75 12.84 -17.88
N SER A 39 -13.62 11.90 -18.25
CA SER A 39 -13.32 10.94 -19.31
C SER A 39 -13.26 11.65 -20.66
N ALA A 40 -12.66 10.99 -21.66
CA ALA A 40 -12.58 11.51 -23.03
C ALA A 40 -13.98 11.87 -23.62
N ASN A 41 -15.05 11.24 -23.12
CA ASN A 41 -16.42 11.46 -23.55
C ASN A 41 -17.16 12.52 -22.70
N GLY A 42 -16.43 13.32 -21.91
CA GLY A 42 -17.00 14.38 -21.07
C GLY A 42 -17.71 13.89 -19.80
N THR A 43 -17.65 12.59 -19.48
CA THR A 43 -18.28 12.05 -18.28
C THR A 43 -17.36 12.23 -17.06
N VAL A 44 -17.89 12.74 -15.95
CA VAL A 44 -17.14 12.82 -14.70
C VAL A 44 -17.02 11.43 -14.08
N VAL A 45 -15.80 10.90 -14.02
CA VAL A 45 -15.46 9.65 -13.35
C VAL A 45 -14.96 9.98 -11.94
N ARG A 46 -15.57 9.33 -10.94
CA ARG A 46 -15.17 9.44 -9.54
C ARG A 46 -14.48 8.15 -9.14
N LYS A 47 -13.23 8.23 -8.72
CA LYS A 47 -12.48 7.08 -8.20
C LYS A 47 -12.21 7.29 -6.72
N GLN A 48 -12.58 6.31 -5.90
CA GLN A 48 -12.25 6.32 -4.50
C GLN A 48 -10.73 6.14 -4.35
N ILE A 49 -10.12 6.96 -3.50
CA ILE A 49 -8.69 6.89 -3.19
C ILE A 49 -8.48 6.87 -1.68
N LEU A 50 -7.36 6.28 -1.26
CA LEU A 50 -6.82 6.42 0.08
C LEU A 50 -5.53 7.22 0.01
N THR A 51 -5.40 8.25 0.82
CA THR A 51 -4.14 8.93 1.07
C THR A 51 -3.64 8.53 2.45
N ILE A 52 -2.43 8.01 2.51
CA ILE A 52 -1.83 7.47 3.71
C ILE A 52 -0.54 8.24 3.97
N VAL A 53 -0.38 8.74 5.19
CA VAL A 53 0.87 9.33 5.66
C VAL A 53 1.52 8.33 6.60
N ILE A 54 2.73 7.90 6.26
CA ILE A 54 3.52 6.92 7.00
C ILE A 54 4.76 7.62 7.54
N PRO A 55 4.77 8.04 8.82
CA PRO A 55 5.97 8.57 9.47
C PRO A 55 7.14 7.58 9.43
N VAL A 56 8.39 8.07 9.45
CA VAL A 56 9.57 7.19 9.41
C VAL A 56 9.83 6.43 10.72
N ASP A 57 9.30 6.95 11.83
CA ASP A 57 9.50 6.44 13.18
C ASP A 57 8.53 5.32 13.57
N VAL A 58 7.57 4.98 12.70
CA VAL A 58 6.61 3.90 12.94
C VAL A 58 6.96 2.59 12.22
N TRP A 59 8.10 2.53 11.55
CA TRP A 59 8.50 1.34 10.81
C TRP A 59 9.09 0.29 11.75
N GLU A 60 8.45 -0.87 11.82
CA GLU A 60 8.98 -2.04 12.53
C GLU A 60 9.91 -2.88 11.64
N LYS A 61 9.69 -2.82 10.32
CA LYS A 61 10.51 -3.47 9.28
C LYS A 61 11.35 -2.43 8.53
N GLU A 62 12.45 -2.86 7.94
CA GLU A 62 13.28 -1.97 7.13
C GLU A 62 12.57 -1.57 5.83
N TYR A 63 12.49 -0.27 5.53
CA TYR A 63 12.03 0.19 4.23
C TYR A 63 13.15 -0.02 3.20
N VAL A 64 12.81 -0.70 2.10
CA VAL A 64 13.72 -0.90 0.97
C VAL A 64 13.07 -0.33 -0.28
N ASP A 65 13.85 0.39 -1.10
CA ASP A 65 13.40 0.89 -2.40
C ASP A 65 12.88 -0.28 -3.27
N PRO A 66 11.80 -0.07 -4.07
CA PRO A 66 11.23 -1.14 -4.90
C PRO A 66 12.23 -1.88 -5.80
N VAL A 67 13.24 -1.19 -6.35
CA VAL A 67 14.24 -1.82 -7.24
C VAL A 67 15.19 -2.71 -6.47
N GLN A 68 15.55 -2.34 -5.24
CA GLN A 68 16.36 -3.15 -4.34
C GLN A 68 15.55 -4.32 -3.75
N TYR A 69 14.30 -4.09 -3.36
CA TYR A 69 13.41 -5.10 -2.79
C TYR A 69 13.22 -6.30 -3.74
N GLU A 70 13.09 -6.04 -5.04
CA GLU A 70 12.95 -7.09 -6.05
C GLU A 70 14.19 -8.00 -6.14
N LYS A 71 15.37 -7.52 -5.72
CA LYS A 71 16.63 -8.28 -5.75
C LYS A 71 16.91 -9.08 -4.48
N LEU A 72 16.17 -8.86 -3.40
CA LEU A 72 16.40 -9.54 -2.12
C LEU A 72 15.98 -11.01 -2.18
N GLU A 73 16.75 -11.93 -1.61
CA GLU A 73 16.29 -13.33 -1.48
C GLU A 73 15.28 -13.47 -0.33
N ASP A 74 15.56 -12.80 0.79
CA ASP A 74 14.68 -12.72 1.96
C ASP A 74 14.03 -11.33 2.06
N ILE A 75 12.71 -11.30 2.14
CA ILE A 75 11.88 -10.10 2.24
C ILE A 75 11.14 -9.99 3.58
N SER A 76 11.30 -10.98 4.47
CA SER A 76 10.49 -11.11 5.70
C SER A 76 10.63 -9.93 6.67
N SER A 77 11.84 -9.37 6.75
CA SER A 77 12.22 -8.25 7.63
C SER A 77 12.13 -6.87 6.98
N CYS A 78 11.72 -6.82 5.71
CA CYS A 78 11.65 -5.59 4.92
C CYS A 78 10.21 -5.32 4.45
N PHE A 79 9.96 -4.09 4.04
CA PHE A 79 8.78 -3.73 3.24
C PHE A 79 9.17 -2.72 2.16
N THR A 80 8.31 -2.57 1.17
CA THR A 80 8.48 -1.55 0.14
C THR A 80 7.17 -0.85 -0.17
N LEU A 81 7.23 0.21 -0.97
CA LEU A 81 6.08 0.95 -1.46
C LEU A 81 6.24 1.11 -2.96
N ASN A 82 5.75 0.16 -3.75
CA ASN A 82 5.95 0.14 -5.19
C ASN A 82 4.70 0.61 -5.96
N PRO A 83 4.66 1.86 -6.48
CA PRO A 83 3.55 2.33 -7.29
C PRO A 83 3.56 1.78 -8.73
N SER A 84 4.64 1.11 -9.16
CA SER A 84 4.86 0.73 -10.56
C SER A 84 4.42 -0.70 -10.89
N ASN A 85 4.37 -1.60 -9.91
CA ASN A 85 4.01 -3.00 -10.15
C ASN A 85 2.49 -3.23 -10.30
N ASN A 86 1.66 -2.29 -9.83
CA ASN A 86 0.19 -2.43 -9.74
C ASN A 86 -0.28 -3.68 -8.97
N SER A 87 0.58 -4.24 -8.11
CA SER A 87 0.30 -5.45 -7.32
C SER A 87 0.33 -5.17 -5.83
N ASP A 88 1.19 -4.25 -5.38
CA ASP A 88 1.29 -3.90 -3.97
C ASP A 88 -0.04 -3.32 -3.48
N PHE A 89 -0.54 -3.91 -2.40
CA PHE A 89 -1.89 -3.68 -1.91
C PHE A 89 -1.86 -3.19 -0.46
N ILE A 90 -2.70 -2.22 -0.14
CA ILE A 90 -2.84 -1.70 1.22
C ILE A 90 -4.28 -1.82 1.68
N VAL A 91 -4.45 -2.30 2.90
CA VAL A 91 -5.69 -2.28 3.67
C VAL A 91 -5.57 -1.24 4.77
N ALA A 92 -6.58 -0.39 4.94
CA ALA A 92 -6.71 0.46 6.11
C ALA A 92 -7.25 -0.37 7.28
N GLY A 93 -6.48 -0.43 8.35
CA GLY A 93 -6.71 -1.32 9.48
C GLY A 93 -5.69 -2.46 9.55
N GLU A 94 -5.75 -3.15 10.68
CA GLU A 94 -5.02 -4.39 10.91
C GLU A 94 -5.73 -5.53 10.18
N CYS A 95 -4.96 -6.35 9.45
CA CYS A 95 -5.45 -7.50 8.71
C CYS A 95 -4.63 -8.73 9.13
N GLU A 96 -5.28 -9.64 9.85
CA GLU A 96 -4.66 -10.88 10.32
C GLU A 96 -4.52 -11.91 9.20
N GLU A 97 -5.34 -11.81 8.15
CA GLU A 97 -5.31 -12.71 7.00
C GLU A 97 -3.99 -12.64 6.24
N GLU A 98 -3.63 -13.73 5.58
CA GLU A 98 -2.50 -13.82 4.67
C GLU A 98 -2.99 -14.15 3.27
N ILE A 99 -2.33 -13.59 2.24
CA ILE A 99 -2.64 -13.96 0.86
C ILE A 99 -2.05 -15.35 0.61
N THR A 100 -2.93 -16.31 0.39
CA THR A 100 -2.61 -17.71 0.16
C THR A 100 -3.21 -18.19 -1.17
N GLY A 101 -3.08 -19.48 -1.47
CA GLY A 101 -3.73 -20.10 -2.62
C GLY A 101 -5.26 -20.05 -2.56
N ASP A 102 -5.85 -19.93 -1.37
CA ASP A 102 -7.30 -19.93 -1.17
C ASP A 102 -7.86 -18.53 -0.79
N TYR A 103 -6.98 -17.59 -0.41
CA TYR A 103 -7.34 -16.22 -0.03
C TYR A 103 -6.57 -15.21 -0.86
N HIS A 104 -7.25 -14.47 -1.73
CA HIS A 104 -6.62 -13.58 -2.71
C HIS A 104 -6.89 -12.11 -2.44
N VAL A 105 -6.20 -11.22 -3.17
CA VAL A 105 -6.45 -9.77 -3.14
C VAL A 105 -7.92 -9.43 -3.44
N SER A 106 -8.62 -10.23 -4.24
CA SER A 106 -10.05 -10.06 -4.48
C SER A 106 -10.92 -10.26 -3.25
N ASP A 107 -10.49 -11.11 -2.32
CA ASP A 107 -11.22 -11.41 -1.09
C ASP A 107 -10.94 -10.33 -0.04
N LEU A 108 -9.69 -9.88 0.07
CA LEU A 108 -9.34 -8.66 0.81
C LEU A 108 -10.20 -7.46 0.40
N LYS A 109 -10.46 -7.28 -0.90
CA LYS A 109 -11.32 -6.20 -1.40
C LYS A 109 -12.78 -6.32 -0.97
N LYS A 110 -13.30 -7.54 -0.81
CA LYS A 110 -14.68 -7.79 -0.36
C LYS A 110 -14.80 -7.56 1.15
N ASP A 111 -13.80 -8.02 1.88
CA ASP A 111 -13.81 -8.03 3.34
C ASP A 111 -13.48 -6.64 3.91
N TYR A 112 -12.64 -5.86 3.21
CA TYR A 112 -12.18 -4.55 3.66
C TYR A 112 -12.63 -3.44 2.71
N GLY A 113 -13.60 -2.62 3.14
CA GLY A 113 -14.12 -1.50 2.33
C GLY A 113 -13.15 -0.33 2.10
N LYS A 114 -12.05 -0.25 2.87
CA LYS A 114 -10.99 0.76 2.71
C LYS A 114 -9.67 0.07 2.36
N CYS A 115 -9.51 -0.30 1.11
CA CYS A 115 -8.29 -0.92 0.60
C CYS A 115 -7.99 -0.45 -0.83
N GLY A 116 -6.78 -0.70 -1.32
CA GLY A 116 -6.42 -0.35 -2.69
C GLY A 116 -5.00 -0.68 -3.09
N ILE A 117 -4.73 -0.59 -4.39
CA ILE A 117 -3.40 -0.78 -4.96
C ILE A 117 -2.61 0.51 -4.82
N ILE A 118 -1.33 0.43 -4.46
CA ILE A 118 -0.42 1.58 -4.42
C ILE A 118 -0.32 2.19 -5.81
N ALA A 119 -0.68 3.47 -5.92
CA ALA A 119 -0.74 4.19 -7.19
C ALA A 119 0.22 5.38 -7.27
N GLY A 120 0.76 5.82 -6.13
CA GLY A 120 1.72 6.89 -6.05
C GLY A 120 2.37 6.95 -4.68
N VAL A 121 3.65 7.29 -4.67
CA VAL A 121 4.44 7.48 -3.44
C VAL A 121 5.18 8.80 -3.58
N SER A 122 5.18 9.60 -2.52
CA SER A 122 5.99 10.81 -2.40
C SER A 122 6.83 10.70 -1.14
N ASP A 123 8.14 10.85 -1.31
CA ASP A 123 9.13 10.78 -0.26
C ASP A 123 9.38 12.17 0.34
N PHE A 124 9.12 12.33 1.64
CA PHE A 124 9.42 13.52 2.42
C PHE A 124 10.44 13.26 3.54
N THR A 125 11.26 12.22 3.42
CA THR A 125 12.28 11.83 4.41
C THR A 125 13.44 12.83 4.50
N ASP A 126 13.71 13.58 3.42
CA ASP A 126 14.72 14.65 3.38
C ASP A 126 14.19 16.03 3.84
N THR A 127 12.97 16.08 4.39
CA THR A 127 12.42 17.34 4.91
C THR A 127 12.95 17.64 6.32
N PRO A 128 13.09 18.93 6.71
CA PRO A 128 13.58 19.31 8.03
C PRO A 128 12.59 19.07 9.17
N ARG A 129 11.34 18.73 8.86
CA ARG A 129 10.26 18.49 9.83
C ARG A 129 9.74 17.07 9.64
N LEU A 130 8.47 16.82 9.96
CA LEU A 130 7.82 15.50 9.90
C LEU A 130 8.27 14.68 8.68
N LYS A 131 9.19 13.75 8.89
CA LYS A 131 9.72 12.86 7.87
C LYS A 131 8.73 11.73 7.68
N HIS A 132 8.24 11.56 6.45
CA HIS A 132 7.20 10.59 6.14
C HIS A 132 7.21 10.20 4.67
N PHE A 133 6.59 9.07 4.36
CA PHE A 133 6.07 8.80 3.02
C PHE A 133 4.61 9.23 2.94
N LYS A 134 4.23 9.81 1.81
CA LYS A 134 2.83 9.97 1.43
C LYS A 134 2.51 8.97 0.34
N VAL A 135 1.57 8.06 0.62
CA VAL A 135 1.14 7.00 -0.29
C VAL A 135 -0.28 7.29 -0.75
N VAL A 136 -0.53 7.14 -2.05
CA VAL A 136 -1.87 7.22 -2.64
C VAL A 136 -2.24 5.85 -3.17
N CYS A 137 -3.34 5.29 -2.69
CA CYS A 137 -3.89 4.04 -3.18
C CYS A 137 -5.15 4.28 -4.01
N ARG A 138 -5.32 3.54 -5.10
CA ARG A 138 -6.56 3.52 -5.88
C ARG A 138 -7.43 2.38 -5.38
N CYS A 139 -8.61 2.72 -4.87
CA CYS A 139 -9.63 1.75 -4.51
C CYS A 139 -10.40 1.35 -5.77
N GLY A 140 -10.61 0.05 -5.97
CA GLY A 140 -11.32 -0.47 -7.14
C GLY A 140 -11.74 -1.90 -6.95
#